data_AF-A0A925WB02-F1
#
_entry.id   AF-A0A925WB02-F1
#
_cell.length_a   1.000
_cell.length_b   1.000
_cell.length_c   1.000
_cell.angle_alpha   90.00
_cell.angle_beta   90.00
_cell.angle_gamma   90.00
#
_symmetry.space_group_name_H-M   'P 1'
#
loop_
_entity.id
_entity.type
_entity.pdbx_description
1 polymer ?
#
loop_
_entity_poly.entity_id
_entity_poly.type
_entity_poly.pdbx_seq_one_letter_code
_entity_poly.pdbx_strand_id
1 'polypeptide(L)'
;EDGPGDPLDRGRATLVGEITQPPEDERAAALETYRGAHSGMLGTDHGFRVYRLDVTAVRFVGGFARMSWVDARAYTAAEPDPLLPHVAGIVEHMNADHADALVAICRRFGDRPDTTVATMTGTDRYGFTVDVTDGTVRVPYPHRVDTPDEVRAAMVELVRAARTG
;
A
#
# COMPACT_ATOMS: atom_id res chain seq x y z
N GLU A 1 -3.06 -16.41 0.87
CA GLU A 1 -2.22 -17.56 0.50
C GLU A 1 -0.76 -17.11 0.42
N ASP A 2 0.15 -17.96 0.87
CA ASP A 2 1.57 -17.67 1.03
C ASP A 2 2.32 -17.64 -0.31
N GLY A 3 2.57 -16.44 -0.83
CA GLY A 3 3.49 -16.24 -1.95
C GLY A 3 4.96 -16.48 -1.55
N PRO A 4 5.88 -16.60 -2.51
CA PRO A 4 7.32 -16.72 -2.23
C PRO A 4 7.86 -15.48 -1.48
N GLY A 5 8.79 -15.68 -0.52
CA GLY A 5 9.46 -14.62 0.27
C GLY A 5 9.58 -14.95 1.76
N ASP A 6 10.39 -14.20 2.52
CA ASP A 6 10.46 -14.32 3.99
C ASP A 6 9.15 -13.78 4.61
N PRO A 7 8.39 -14.59 5.36
CA PRO A 7 7.19 -14.13 6.07
C PRO A 7 7.43 -12.92 6.99
N LEU A 8 8.66 -12.72 7.45
CA LEU A 8 9.05 -11.60 8.32
C LEU A 8 9.13 -10.25 7.60
N ASP A 9 9.28 -10.25 6.28
CA ASP A 9 9.38 -9.04 5.46
C ASP A 9 8.01 -8.44 5.10
N ARG A 10 6.93 -9.18 5.39
CA ARG A 10 5.57 -8.71 5.13
C ARG A 10 5.12 -7.71 6.20
N GLY A 11 4.58 -6.58 5.73
CA GLY A 11 3.87 -5.63 6.57
C GLY A 11 2.68 -6.29 7.26
N ARG A 12 2.56 -6.10 8.57
CA ARG A 12 1.44 -6.58 9.39
C ARG A 12 1.00 -5.51 10.38
N ALA A 13 -0.30 -5.53 10.68
CA ALA A 13 -0.91 -4.68 11.69
C ALA A 13 -1.74 -5.53 12.65
N THR A 14 -1.66 -5.24 13.95
CA THR A 14 -2.57 -5.78 14.95
C THR A 14 -3.42 -4.63 15.48
N LEU A 15 -4.73 -4.72 15.25
CA LEU A 15 -5.72 -3.78 15.77
C LEU A 15 -6.09 -4.21 17.20
N VAL A 16 -6.02 -3.28 18.15
CA VAL A 16 -6.38 -3.49 19.56
C VAL A 16 -7.53 -2.58 19.90
N GLY A 17 -8.58 -3.11 20.54
CA GLY A 17 -9.77 -2.34 20.83
C GLY A 17 -10.85 -3.15 21.53
N GLU A 18 -11.98 -2.50 21.75
CA GLU A 18 -13.17 -3.13 22.32
C GLU A 18 -14.06 -3.64 21.21
N ILE A 19 -14.61 -4.84 21.38
CA ILE A 19 -15.59 -5.41 20.46
C ILE A 19 -16.97 -5.18 21.05
N THR A 20 -17.78 -4.39 20.35
CA THR A 20 -19.14 -4.03 20.77
C THR A 20 -20.13 -4.41 19.66
N GLN A 21 -21.41 -4.59 20.01
CA GLN A 21 -22.43 -4.58 18.97
C GLN A 21 -22.73 -3.13 18.59
N PRO A 22 -22.86 -2.80 17.30
CA PRO A 22 -23.25 -1.45 16.90
C PRO A 22 -24.56 -1.01 17.57
N PRO A 23 -24.70 0.29 17.88
CA PRO A 23 -25.97 0.90 18.23
C PRO A 23 -27.06 0.53 17.22
N GLU A 24 -28.32 0.42 17.68
CA GLU A 24 -29.42 -0.09 16.84
C GLU A 24 -29.58 0.68 15.52
N ASP A 25 -29.40 1.99 15.56
CA ASP A 25 -29.45 2.92 14.43
C ASP A 25 -28.26 2.77 13.45
N GLU A 26 -27.13 2.21 13.88
CA GLU A 26 -25.96 1.95 13.02
C GLU A 26 -25.94 0.54 12.42
N ARG A 27 -26.73 -0.41 12.94
CA ARG A 27 -26.67 -1.83 12.56
C ARG A 27 -26.90 -2.06 11.07
N ALA A 28 -27.84 -1.34 10.47
CA ALA A 28 -28.15 -1.48 9.04
C ALA A 28 -26.96 -1.06 8.17
N ALA A 29 -26.34 0.08 8.48
CA ALA A 29 -25.17 0.59 7.77
C ALA A 29 -23.94 -0.32 7.94
N ALA A 30 -23.71 -0.85 9.15
CA ALA A 30 -22.63 -1.80 9.41
C ALA A 30 -22.81 -3.09 8.60
N LEU A 31 -24.04 -3.59 8.49
CA LEU A 31 -24.35 -4.78 7.68
C LEU A 31 -24.19 -4.52 6.18
N GLU A 32 -24.56 -3.33 5.70
CA GLU A 32 -24.34 -2.92 4.31
C GLU A 32 -22.85 -2.86 3.97
N THR A 33 -22.04 -2.25 4.85
CA THR A 33 -20.57 -2.20 4.70
C THR A 33 -19.98 -3.60 4.65
N TYR A 34 -20.41 -4.50 5.56
CA TYR A 34 -19.98 -5.89 5.55
C TYR A 34 -20.30 -6.60 4.23
N ARG A 35 -21.53 -6.42 3.72
CA ARG A 35 -21.99 -7.01 2.44
C ARG A 35 -21.22 -6.48 1.24
N GLY A 36 -20.89 -5.19 1.24
CA GLY A 36 -20.07 -4.58 0.20
C GLY A 36 -18.66 -5.18 0.12
N ALA A 37 -18.07 -5.53 1.26
CA ALA A 37 -16.75 -6.17 1.33
C ALA A 37 -16.78 -7.70 1.12
N HIS A 38 -17.91 -8.37 1.40
CA HIS A 38 -18.04 -9.83 1.38
C HIS A 38 -19.22 -10.28 0.52
N SER A 39 -19.09 -10.13 -0.79
CA SER A 39 -20.11 -10.57 -1.74
C SER A 39 -20.43 -12.06 -1.55
N GLY A 40 -21.70 -12.39 -1.28
CA GLY A 40 -22.18 -13.77 -1.18
C GLY A 40 -22.14 -14.40 0.22
N MET A 41 -21.75 -13.67 1.27
CA MET A 41 -21.86 -14.17 2.64
C MET A 41 -23.26 -13.99 3.25
N LEU A 42 -23.61 -14.91 4.16
CA LEU A 42 -24.88 -14.93 4.89
C LEU A 42 -25.08 -13.62 5.69
N GLY A 43 -26.31 -13.11 5.67
CA GLY A 43 -26.74 -12.01 6.53
C GLY A 43 -27.00 -12.47 7.97
N THR A 44 -27.80 -11.69 8.71
CA THR A 44 -28.21 -12.02 10.09
C THR A 44 -29.24 -13.15 10.19
N ASP A 45 -29.73 -13.64 9.05
CA ASP A 45 -30.90 -14.53 8.93
C ASP A 45 -30.69 -15.95 9.50
N HIS A 46 -29.47 -16.28 9.92
CA HIS A 46 -29.11 -17.56 10.55
C HIS A 46 -28.52 -17.40 11.96
N GLY A 47 -28.93 -16.35 12.69
CA GLY A 47 -28.46 -16.10 14.05
C GLY A 47 -27.08 -15.43 14.15
N PHE A 48 -26.53 -14.99 13.01
CA PHE A 48 -25.31 -14.18 12.98
C PHE A 48 -25.57 -12.78 13.54
N ARG A 49 -24.55 -12.20 14.17
CA ARG A 49 -24.57 -10.85 14.73
C ARG A 49 -23.41 -10.05 14.17
N VAL A 50 -23.66 -8.78 13.90
CA VAL A 50 -22.62 -7.82 13.52
C VAL A 50 -21.99 -7.26 14.78
N TYR A 51 -20.66 -7.23 14.80
CA TYR A 51 -19.86 -6.59 15.83
C TYR A 51 -18.92 -5.56 15.18
N ARG A 52 -18.61 -4.50 15.92
CA ARG A 52 -17.65 -3.46 15.57
C ARG A 52 -16.45 -3.56 16.50
N LEU A 53 -15.25 -3.43 15.94
CA LEU A 53 -14.03 -3.24 16.73
C LEU A 53 -13.75 -1.74 16.82
N ASP A 54 -13.93 -1.18 18.01
CA ASP A 54 -13.57 0.20 18.33
C ASP A 54 -12.05 0.26 18.59
N VAL A 55 -11.28 0.58 17.54
CA VAL A 55 -9.81 0.55 17.57
C VAL A 55 -9.26 1.63 18.49
N THR A 56 -8.50 1.20 19.51
CA THR A 56 -7.84 2.06 20.49
C THR A 56 -6.34 2.23 20.20
N ALA A 57 -5.72 1.23 19.57
CA ALA A 57 -4.33 1.27 19.16
C ALA A 57 -4.07 0.29 18.00
N VAL A 58 -3.06 0.58 17.20
CA VAL A 58 -2.56 -0.31 16.16
C VAL A 58 -1.08 -0.58 16.40
N ARG A 59 -0.73 -1.86 16.50
CA ARG A 59 0.67 -2.29 16.47
C ARG A 59 1.05 -2.58 15.03
N PHE A 60 1.89 -1.72 14.44
CA PHE A 60 2.37 -1.88 13.07
C PHE A 60 3.79 -2.46 13.05
N VAL A 61 4.01 -3.42 12.14
CA VAL A 61 5.32 -3.98 11.79
C VAL A 61 5.43 -3.99 10.28
N GLY A 62 6.26 -3.13 9.71
CA GLY A 62 6.39 -2.93 8.26
C GLY A 62 7.47 -3.77 7.55
N GLY A 63 8.06 -4.77 8.23
CA GLY A 63 9.29 -5.45 7.78
C GLY A 63 10.57 -4.73 8.26
N PHE A 64 11.69 -5.46 8.37
CA PHE A 64 13.02 -4.96 8.77
C PHE A 64 13.03 -3.89 9.88
N ALA A 65 12.69 -4.27 11.11
CA ALA A 65 12.74 -3.42 12.32
C ALA A 65 11.91 -2.13 12.29
N ARG A 66 11.09 -1.88 11.25
CA ARG A 66 10.11 -0.79 11.24
C ARG A 66 8.91 -1.20 12.07
N MET A 67 8.90 -0.79 13.33
CA MET A 67 7.85 -1.14 14.27
C MET A 67 7.37 0.11 14.99
N SER A 68 6.06 0.36 14.95
CA SER A 68 5.47 1.50 15.63
C SER A 68 4.17 1.13 16.33
N TRP A 69 3.75 2.02 17.24
CA TRP A 69 2.39 2.10 17.73
C TRP A 69 1.71 3.30 17.06
N VAL A 70 0.45 3.12 16.66
CA VAL A 70 -0.41 4.19 16.16
C VAL A 70 -1.59 4.27 17.12
N ASP A 71 -1.84 5.45 17.68
CA ASP A 71 -3.00 5.65 18.56
C ASP A 71 -4.32 5.74 17.76
N ALA A 72 -5.44 5.62 18.47
CA ALA A 72 -6.79 5.69 17.88
C ALA A 72 -7.00 6.92 17.01
N ARG A 73 -6.57 8.10 17.47
CA ARG A 73 -6.79 9.37 16.75
C ARG A 73 -6.01 9.37 15.44
N ALA A 74 -4.75 8.96 15.48
CA ALA A 74 -3.91 8.86 14.29
C ALA A 74 -4.45 7.82 13.30
N TYR A 75 -4.96 6.68 13.78
CA TYR A 75 -5.58 5.66 12.94
C TYR A 75 -6.87 6.16 12.28
N THR A 76 -7.78 6.78 13.04
CA THR A 76 -9.05 7.30 12.51
C THR A 76 -8.86 8.46 11.53
N ALA A 77 -7.83 9.28 11.72
CA ALA A 77 -7.53 10.40 10.82
C ALA A 77 -6.78 9.97 9.55
N ALA A 78 -6.26 8.74 9.49
CA ALA A 78 -5.55 8.24 8.33
C ALA A 78 -6.52 7.82 7.21
N GLU A 79 -6.03 7.86 5.98
CA GLU A 79 -6.78 7.46 4.80
C GLU A 79 -6.08 6.28 4.13
N PRO A 80 -6.82 5.26 3.63
CA PRO A 80 -6.26 4.24 2.75
C PRO A 80 -5.58 4.88 1.54
N ASP A 81 -4.50 4.26 1.04
CA ASP A 81 -3.85 4.72 -0.19
C ASP A 81 -4.80 4.66 -1.40
N PRO A 82 -5.07 5.79 -2.08
CA PRO A 82 -6.02 5.80 -3.19
C PRO A 82 -5.49 5.01 -4.40
N LEU A 83 -4.19 4.77 -4.48
CA LEU A 83 -3.59 3.98 -5.54
C LEU A 83 -3.75 2.48 -5.32
N LEU A 84 -4.15 2.02 -4.14
CA LEU A 84 -4.23 0.59 -3.79
C LEU A 84 -4.93 -0.27 -4.87
N PRO A 85 -6.07 0.14 -5.47
CA PRO A 85 -6.74 -0.64 -6.52
C PRO A 85 -5.96 -0.70 -7.85
N HIS A 86 -4.99 0.20 -8.04
CA HIS A 86 -4.26 0.40 -9.28
C HIS A 86 -2.82 -0.12 -9.24
N VAL A 87 -2.27 -0.41 -8.04
CA VAL A 87 -0.86 -0.79 -7.85
C VAL A 87 -0.44 -1.92 -8.77
N ALA A 88 -1.22 -3.00 -8.86
CA ALA A 88 -0.87 -4.16 -9.67
C ALA A 88 -0.67 -3.79 -11.16
N GLY A 89 -1.61 -3.03 -11.73
CA GLY A 89 -1.53 -2.59 -13.13
C GLY A 89 -0.41 -1.59 -13.38
N ILE A 90 -0.14 -0.68 -12.43
CA ILE A 90 0.99 0.26 -12.53
C ILE A 90 2.31 -0.50 -12.52
N VAL A 91 2.48 -1.44 -11.58
CA VAL A 91 3.70 -2.25 -11.44
C VAL A 91 3.93 -3.09 -12.70
N GLU A 92 2.89 -3.78 -13.19
CA GLU A 92 2.97 -4.59 -14.40
C GLU A 92 3.38 -3.76 -15.62
N HIS A 93 2.70 -2.64 -15.86
CA HIS A 93 3.01 -1.75 -16.99
C HIS A 93 4.43 -1.19 -16.92
N MET A 94 4.86 -0.72 -15.74
CA MET A 94 6.22 -0.19 -15.56
C MET A 94 7.30 -1.24 -15.82
N ASN A 95 7.07 -2.48 -15.37
CA ASN A 95 8.03 -3.56 -15.59
C ASN A 95 8.04 -4.07 -17.03
N ALA A 96 6.89 -4.09 -17.71
CA ALA A 96 6.77 -4.55 -19.09
C ALA A 96 7.35 -3.54 -20.10
N ASP A 97 7.00 -2.26 -19.95
CA ASP A 97 7.22 -1.25 -21.00
C ASP A 97 8.36 -0.27 -20.66
N HIS A 98 8.77 -0.20 -19.39
CA HIS A 98 9.59 0.90 -18.88
C HIS A 98 10.71 0.45 -17.91
N ALA A 99 11.20 -0.79 -18.04
CA ALA A 99 12.29 -1.29 -17.21
C ALA A 99 13.59 -0.47 -17.35
N ASP A 100 13.89 0.05 -18.55
CA ASP A 100 15.03 0.93 -18.80
C ASP A 100 14.92 2.27 -18.04
N ALA A 101 13.70 2.80 -17.93
CA ALA A 101 13.40 4.00 -17.18
C ALA A 101 13.63 3.79 -15.67
N LEU A 102 13.22 2.63 -15.14
CA LEU A 102 13.49 2.26 -13.74
C LEU A 102 14.99 2.20 -13.45
N VAL A 103 15.79 1.63 -14.37
CA VAL A 103 17.26 1.61 -14.24
C VAL A 103 17.82 3.03 -14.18
N ALA A 104 17.42 3.92 -15.10
CA ALA A 104 17.89 5.31 -15.11
C ALA A 104 17.54 6.04 -13.81
N ILE A 105 16.32 5.86 -13.30
CA ILE A 105 15.88 6.45 -12.04
C ILE A 105 16.70 5.90 -10.86
N CYS A 106 16.89 4.59 -10.76
CA CYS A 106 17.67 3.99 -9.67
C CYS A 106 19.12 4.48 -9.65
N ARG A 107 19.75 4.61 -10.82
CA ARG A 107 21.11 5.18 -10.92
C ARG A 107 21.19 6.61 -10.42
N ARG A 108 20.21 7.45 -10.75
CA ARG A 108 20.23 8.88 -10.41
C ARG A 108 19.77 9.18 -8.99
N PHE A 109 18.67 8.56 -8.57
CA PHE A 109 17.93 8.91 -7.35
C PHE A 109 17.93 7.81 -6.29
N GLY A 110 18.35 6.59 -6.67
CA GLY A 110 18.35 5.41 -5.80
C GLY A 110 19.69 5.12 -5.11
N ASP A 111 20.72 5.94 -5.34
CA ASP A 111 22.10 5.68 -4.87
C ASP A 111 22.62 4.30 -5.32
N ARG A 112 22.32 3.94 -6.58
CA ARG A 112 22.72 2.68 -7.23
C ARG A 112 23.26 2.93 -8.64
N PRO A 113 24.43 3.59 -8.77
CA PRO A 113 24.97 4.00 -10.08
C PRO A 113 25.22 2.83 -11.04
N ASP A 114 25.46 1.63 -10.51
CA ASP A 114 25.76 0.43 -11.29
C ASP A 114 24.53 -0.45 -11.61
N THR A 115 23.31 -0.01 -11.29
CA THR A 115 22.08 -0.78 -11.59
C THR A 115 22.03 -1.11 -13.09
N THR A 116 21.85 -2.37 -13.45
CA THR A 116 21.65 -2.80 -14.86
C THR A 116 20.26 -3.37 -15.11
N VAL A 117 19.62 -3.91 -14.07
CA VAL A 117 18.27 -4.44 -14.07
C VAL A 117 17.54 -3.88 -12.86
N ALA A 118 16.29 -3.47 -13.07
CA ALA A 118 15.43 -2.88 -12.06
C ALA A 118 14.00 -3.40 -12.25
N THR A 119 13.38 -3.88 -11.17
CA THR A 119 12.01 -4.39 -11.17
C THR A 119 11.19 -3.69 -10.10
N MET A 120 10.19 -2.93 -10.50
CA MET A 120 9.26 -2.31 -9.56
C MET A 120 8.47 -3.39 -8.82
N THR A 121 8.38 -3.28 -7.50
CA THR A 121 7.65 -4.23 -6.63
C THR A 121 6.44 -3.62 -5.96
N GLY A 122 6.33 -2.29 -5.96
CA GLY A 122 5.16 -1.60 -5.43
C GLY A 122 5.21 -0.10 -5.62
N THR A 123 4.07 0.55 -5.46
CA THR A 123 3.92 2.00 -5.46
C THR A 123 2.84 2.40 -4.46
N ASP A 124 2.95 3.61 -3.93
CA ASP A 124 1.95 4.28 -3.09
C ASP A 124 2.02 5.80 -3.37
N ARG A 125 1.14 6.58 -2.73
CA ARG A 125 1.01 8.02 -3.03
C ARG A 125 2.28 8.87 -2.84
N TYR A 126 3.33 8.33 -2.22
CA TYR A 126 4.57 9.04 -1.91
C TYR A 126 5.77 8.57 -2.74
N GLY A 127 5.68 7.44 -3.44
CA GLY A 127 6.79 6.91 -4.23
C GLY A 127 6.61 5.46 -4.63
N PHE A 128 7.68 4.84 -5.10
CA PHE A 128 7.69 3.45 -5.54
C PHE A 128 8.94 2.70 -5.08
N THR A 129 8.80 1.39 -4.99
CA THR A 129 9.84 0.46 -4.55
C THR A 129 10.31 -0.37 -5.73
N VAL A 130 11.61 -0.55 -5.85
CA VAL A 130 12.28 -1.24 -6.95
C VAL A 130 13.33 -2.19 -6.40
N ASP A 131 13.29 -3.44 -6.84
CA ASP A 131 14.38 -4.38 -6.61
C ASP A 131 15.43 -4.23 -7.71
N VAL A 132 16.69 -4.19 -7.29
CA VAL A 132 17.89 -4.16 -8.12
C VAL A 132 18.82 -5.30 -7.67
N THR A 133 19.89 -5.55 -8.42
CA THR A 133 20.78 -6.71 -8.19
C THR A 133 21.33 -6.80 -6.76
N ASP A 134 21.57 -5.67 -6.10
CA ASP A 134 22.19 -5.55 -4.78
C ASP A 134 21.22 -5.08 -3.68
N GLY A 135 19.91 -5.17 -3.90
CA GLY A 135 18.89 -4.96 -2.87
C GLY A 135 17.67 -4.20 -3.35
N THR A 136 16.94 -3.61 -2.40
CA THR A 136 15.70 -2.87 -2.66
C THR A 136 15.91 -1.38 -2.47
N VAL A 137 15.40 -0.58 -3.40
CA VAL A 137 15.46 0.88 -3.40
C VAL A 137 14.05 1.44 -3.33
N ARG A 138 13.86 2.46 -2.48
CA ARG A 138 12.63 3.25 -2.44
C ARG A 138 12.91 4.64 -3.03
N VAL A 139 12.20 5.01 -4.09
CA VAL A 139 12.34 6.31 -4.74
C VAL A 139 11.08 7.14 -4.47
N PRO A 140 11.20 8.34 -3.87
CA PRO A 140 10.05 9.22 -3.66
C PRO A 140 9.60 9.85 -4.98
N TYR A 141 8.29 10.07 -5.10
CA TYR A 141 7.78 10.99 -6.13
C TYR A 141 8.16 12.44 -5.78
N PRO A 142 8.30 13.35 -6.76
CA PRO A 142 8.59 14.75 -6.50
C PRO A 142 7.51 15.46 -5.67
N HIS A 143 6.28 14.94 -5.70
CA HIS A 143 5.11 15.40 -4.96
C HIS A 143 4.19 14.22 -4.68
N ARG A 144 3.27 14.39 -3.72
CA ARG A 144 2.21 13.40 -3.45
C ARG A 144 1.34 13.23 -4.70
N VAL A 145 0.99 11.98 -5.01
CA VAL A 145 0.15 11.59 -6.14
C VAL A 145 -1.02 10.74 -5.64
N ASP A 146 -2.25 11.06 -6.00
CA ASP A 146 -3.44 10.35 -5.53
C ASP A 146 -4.14 9.58 -6.68
N THR A 147 -3.68 9.72 -7.92
CA THR A 147 -4.25 9.04 -9.11
C THR A 147 -3.21 8.38 -10.02
N PRO A 148 -3.58 7.38 -10.85
CA PRO A 148 -2.66 6.79 -11.84
C PRO A 148 -2.10 7.78 -12.86
N ASP A 149 -2.88 8.81 -13.21
CA ASP A 149 -2.43 9.84 -14.15
C ASP A 149 -1.36 10.74 -13.54
N GLU A 150 -1.48 11.08 -12.26
CA GLU A 150 -0.45 11.80 -11.50
C GLU A 150 0.80 10.94 -11.30
N VAL A 151 0.65 9.63 -11.04
CA VAL A 151 1.80 8.69 -11.03
C VAL A 151 2.54 8.74 -12.35
N ARG A 152 1.83 8.67 -13.48
CA ARG A 152 2.45 8.75 -14.82
C ARG A 152 3.20 10.07 -15.00
N ALA A 153 2.58 11.20 -14.63
CA ALA A 153 3.21 12.51 -14.73
C ALA A 153 4.50 12.59 -13.88
N ALA A 154 4.46 12.14 -12.63
CA ALA A 154 5.60 12.11 -11.72
C ALA A 154 6.72 11.20 -12.24
N MET A 155 6.39 10.04 -12.81
CA MET A 155 7.38 9.15 -13.42
C MET A 155 8.07 9.79 -14.63
N VAL A 156 7.31 10.47 -15.50
CA VAL A 156 7.88 11.19 -16.65
C VAL A 156 8.83 12.29 -16.18
N GLU A 157 8.48 13.03 -15.13
CA GLU A 157 9.36 14.04 -14.52
C GLU A 157 10.67 13.42 -14.02
N LEU A 158 10.59 12.32 -13.27
CA LEU A 158 11.76 11.60 -12.76
C LEU A 158 12.65 11.06 -13.90
N VAL A 159 12.08 10.47 -14.95
CA VAL A 159 12.85 9.97 -16.10
C VAL A 159 13.57 11.12 -16.81
N ARG A 160 12.90 12.24 -17.03
CA ARG A 160 13.53 13.43 -17.63
C ARG A 160 14.69 13.89 -16.77
N ALA A 161 14.46 14.09 -15.48
CA ALA A 161 15.50 14.51 -14.55
C ALA A 161 16.68 13.53 -14.46
N ALA A 162 16.43 12.21 -14.59
CA ALA A 162 17.47 11.19 -14.62
C ALA A 162 18.34 11.22 -15.87
N ARG A 163 17.77 11.61 -17.02
CA ARG A 163 18.46 11.62 -18.33
C ARG A 163 19.15 12.95 -18.67
N THR A 164 18.92 14.00 -17.88
CA THR A 164 19.47 15.35 -18.15
C THR A 164 20.76 15.62 -17.37
N GLY A 165 21.34 14.60 -16.74
CA GLY A 165 22.67 14.64 -16.07
C GLY A 165 23.61 13.63 -16.69
#